data_AF-A0A133UW37-F1
#
_entry.id   AF-A0A133UW37-F1
#
_cell.length_a   1.000
_cell.length_b   1.000
_cell.length_c   1.000
_cell.angle_alpha   90.00
_cell.angle_beta   90.00
_cell.angle_gamma   90.00
#
_symmetry.space_group_name_H-M   'P 1'
#
loop_
_entity.id
_entity.type
_entity.pdbx_description
1 polymer ?
#
loop_
_entity_poly.entity_id
_entity_poly.type
_entity_poly.pdbx_seq_one_letter_code
_entity_poly.pdbx_strand_id
1 'polypeptide(L)'
;MTYADFKTRIENHRRKIRKTGEIIDENKELLTDFIRDQRINDLSDARIHKLLSHLRPVVRLLDKSFEETTEDDVKDIIAWV
;
A
#
# COMPACT_ATOMS: atom_id res chain seq x y z
N MET A 1 -10.39 28.10 -1.14
CA MET A 1 -10.07 26.89 -0.35
C MET A 1 -10.13 25.71 -1.29
N THR A 2 -9.00 25.03 -1.55
CA THR A 2 -8.92 23.89 -2.47
C THR A 2 -9.16 22.61 -1.67
N TYR A 3 -10.18 21.83 -2.04
CA TYR A 3 -10.42 20.53 -1.43
C TYR A 3 -9.34 19.53 -1.86
N ALA A 4 -8.89 18.68 -0.94
CA ALA A 4 -7.95 17.62 -1.26
C ALA A 4 -8.66 16.50 -2.04
N ASP A 5 -8.22 16.24 -3.27
CA ASP A 5 -8.72 15.14 -4.09
C ASP A 5 -8.00 13.83 -3.72
N PHE A 6 -8.54 13.14 -2.71
CA PHE A 6 -8.00 11.85 -2.25
C PHE A 6 -8.29 10.70 -3.23
N LYS A 7 -9.39 10.77 -3.99
CA LYS A 7 -9.74 9.76 -4.98
C LYS A 7 -8.68 9.66 -6.07
N THR A 8 -8.26 10.81 -6.62
CA THR A 8 -7.17 10.87 -7.60
C THR A 8 -5.84 10.44 -6.99
N ARG A 9 -5.58 10.73 -5.72
CA ARG A 9 -4.36 10.27 -5.03
C ARG A 9 -4.35 8.75 -4.86
N ILE A 10 -5.45 8.13 -4.47
CA ILE A 10 -5.58 6.66 -4.37
C ILE A 10 -5.34 6.02 -5.74
N GLU A 11 -5.94 6.55 -6.81
CA GLU A 11 -5.74 6.00 -8.15
C GLU A 11 -4.28 6.13 -8.62
N ASN A 12 -3.61 7.22 -8.24
CA ASN A 12 -2.17 7.35 -8.44
C ASN A 12 -1.36 6.30 -7.66
N HIS A 13 -1.75 5.95 -6.43
CA HIS A 13 -1.12 4.85 -5.70
C HIS A 13 -1.31 3.52 -6.43
N ARG A 14 -2.55 3.19 -6.85
CA ARG A 14 -2.84 1.97 -7.63
C ARG A 14 -2.00 1.87 -8.89
N ARG A 15 -1.92 2.96 -9.66
CA ARG A 15 -1.10 3.02 -10.87
C ARG A 15 0.39 2.81 -10.57
N LYS A 16 0.91 3.39 -9.48
CA LYS A 16 2.32 3.22 -9.08
C LYS A 16 2.61 1.79 -8.62
N ILE A 17 1.73 1.20 -7.83
CA ILE A 17 1.84 -0.20 -7.36
C ILE A 17 1.85 -1.15 -8.56
N ARG A 18 0.91 -0.99 -9.50
CA ARG A 18 0.83 -1.87 -10.68
C ARG A 18 2.05 -1.77 -11.61
N LYS A 19 2.66 -0.60 -11.72
CA LYS A 19 3.74 -0.34 -12.68
C LYS A 19 5.15 -0.56 -12.14
N THR A 20 5.35 -0.59 -10.83
CA THR A 20 6.70 -0.75 -10.27
C THR A 20 7.18 -2.20 -10.44
N GLY A 21 8.48 -2.36 -10.71
CA GLY A 21 9.18 -3.65 -10.66
C GLY A 21 9.70 -4.01 -9.28
N GLU A 22 9.55 -3.12 -8.29
CA GLU A 22 10.08 -3.27 -6.93
C GLU A 22 9.13 -4.02 -5.99
N ILE A 23 7.94 -4.39 -6.48
CA ILE A 23 6.96 -5.15 -5.72
C ILE A 23 6.64 -6.38 -6.55
N ILE A 24 6.65 -7.56 -5.94
CA ILE A 24 6.25 -8.80 -6.61
C ILE A 24 4.75 -8.78 -6.94
N ASP A 25 4.34 -9.49 -7.98
CA ASP A 25 2.98 -9.37 -8.51
C ASP A 25 1.90 -9.80 -7.49
N GLU A 26 2.16 -10.83 -6.70
CA GLU A 26 1.26 -11.27 -5.62
C GLU A 26 0.97 -10.15 -4.60
N ASN A 27 2.01 -9.46 -4.12
CA ASN A 27 1.83 -8.34 -3.19
C ASN A 27 1.11 -7.14 -3.84
N LYS A 28 1.23 -6.95 -5.17
CA LYS A 28 0.46 -5.91 -5.89
C LYS A 28 -1.03 -6.24 -5.91
N GLU A 29 -1.38 -7.51 -6.10
CA GLU A 29 -2.76 -7.98 -6.07
C GLU A 29 -3.35 -7.79 -4.68
N LEU A 30 -2.65 -8.24 -3.63
CA LEU A 30 -3.08 -8.07 -2.23
C LEU A 30 -3.26 -6.59 -1.85
N LEU A 31 -2.37 -5.70 -2.29
CA LEU A 31 -2.54 -4.25 -2.07
C LEU A 31 -3.76 -3.69 -2.82
N THR A 32 -4.08 -4.22 -3.99
CA THR A 32 -5.26 -3.79 -4.77
C THR A 32 -6.54 -4.23 -4.10
N ASP A 33 -6.58 -5.46 -3.61
CA ASP A 33 -7.69 -6.02 -2.85
C ASP A 33 -7.88 -5.31 -1.52
N PHE A 34 -6.79 -5.00 -0.81
CA PHE A 34 -6.84 -4.17 0.39
C PHE A 34 -7.59 -2.85 0.16
N ILE A 35 -7.31 -2.13 -0.95
CA ILE A 35 -8.00 -0.87 -1.28
C ILE A 35 -9.50 -1.09 -1.48
N ARG A 36 -9.89 -2.16 -2.18
CA ARG A 36 -11.29 -2.55 -2.38
C ARG A 36 -11.96 -2.81 -1.04
N ASP A 37 -11.32 -3.60 -0.19
CA ASP A 37 -11.89 -4.03 1.09
C ASP A 37 -12.02 -2.85 2.06
N GLN A 38 -11.07 -1.91 2.07
CA GLN A 38 -11.20 -0.69 2.87
C GLN A 38 -12.39 0.17 2.45
N ARG A 39 -12.72 0.21 1.14
CA ARG A 39 -13.93 0.91 0.67
C ARG A 39 -15.21 0.20 1.09
N ILE A 40 -15.22 -1.13 1.06
CA ILE A 40 -16.36 -1.93 1.55
C ILE A 40 -16.59 -1.67 3.05
N ASN A 41 -15.50 -1.51 3.81
CA ASN A 41 -15.54 -1.18 5.23
C ASN A 41 -15.81 0.31 5.53
N ASP A 42 -16.32 1.07 4.56
CA ASP A 42 -16.73 2.47 4.66
C ASP A 42 -15.62 3.43 5.16
N LEU A 43 -14.35 3.09 4.90
CA LEU A 43 -13.24 4.00 5.19
C LEU A 43 -13.21 5.14 4.19
N SER A 44 -13.05 6.36 4.70
CA SER A 44 -12.93 7.55 3.85
C SER A 44 -11.70 7.47 2.93
N ASP A 45 -11.81 8.06 1.74
CA ASP A 45 -10.68 8.14 0.80
C ASP A 45 -9.42 8.77 1.44
N ALA A 46 -9.60 9.72 2.37
CA ALA A 46 -8.49 10.30 3.12
C ALA A 46 -7.77 9.25 3.99
N ARG A 47 -8.53 8.38 4.66
CA ARG A 47 -7.97 7.30 5.50
C ARG A 47 -7.30 6.23 4.65
N ILE A 48 -7.92 5.84 3.54
CA ILE A 48 -7.32 4.89 2.59
C ILE A 48 -6.01 5.46 2.02
N HIS A 49 -6.01 6.73 1.62
CA HIS A 49 -4.79 7.40 1.15
C HIS A 49 -3.69 7.40 2.21
N LYS A 50 -4.02 7.69 3.47
CA LYS A 50 -3.06 7.63 4.57
C LYS A 50 -2.46 6.23 4.70
N LEU A 51 -3.28 5.18 4.71
CA LEU A 51 -2.81 3.79 4.80
C LEU A 51 -1.87 3.45 3.63
N LEU A 52 -2.25 3.80 2.40
CA LEU A 52 -1.43 3.56 1.21
C LEU A 52 -0.11 4.35 1.19
N SER A 53 -0.07 5.53 1.81
CA SER A 53 1.17 6.31 1.94
C SER A 53 2.19 5.65 2.85
N HIS A 54 1.74 4.87 3.84
CA HIS A 54 2.61 4.12 4.75
C HIS A 54 2.93 2.72 4.22
N LEU A 55 1.94 2.02 3.67
CA LEU A 55 2.15 0.66 3.16
C LEU A 55 3.04 0.62 1.93
N ARG A 56 2.91 1.57 0.99
CA ARG A 56 3.69 1.50 -0.26
C ARG A 56 5.22 1.48 -0.03
N PRO A 57 5.82 2.32 0.82
CA PRO A 57 7.24 2.21 1.16
C PRO A 57 7.60 0.86 1.79
N VAL A 58 6.81 0.38 2.75
CA VAL A 58 7.03 -0.91 3.44
C VAL A 58 7.08 -2.06 2.44
N VAL A 59 6.13 -2.12 1.51
CA VAL A 59 6.04 -3.22 0.55
C VAL A 59 7.17 -3.20 -0.48
N ARG A 60 7.78 -2.04 -0.76
CA ARG A 60 8.96 -1.94 -1.63
C ARG A 60 10.23 -2.46 -0.97
N LEU A 61 10.26 -2.58 0.36
CA LEU A 61 11.38 -3.15 1.10
C LEU A 61 11.27 -4.67 1.23
N LEU A 62 10.09 -5.23 0.94
CA LEU A 62 9.89 -6.68 0.90
C LEU A 62 10.24 -7.21 -0.50
N ASP A 63 11.16 -8.15 -0.55
CA ASP A 63 11.53 -8.91 -1.76
C ASP A 63 10.76 -10.24 -1.89
N LYS A 64 9.86 -10.51 -0.96
CA LYS A 64 9.07 -11.74 -0.85
C LYS A 64 7.59 -11.48 -0.56
N SER A 65 6.77 -12.52 -0.57
CA SER A 65 5.34 -12.38 -0.31
C SER A 65 5.05 -11.96 1.13
N PHE A 66 3.88 -11.39 1.35
CA PHE A 66 3.42 -11.10 2.72
C PHE A 66 3.30 -12.37 3.57
N GLU A 67 2.99 -13.52 2.97
CA GLU A 67 2.89 -14.80 3.68
C GLU A 67 4.26 -15.32 4.14
N GLU A 68 5.31 -15.05 3.37
CA GLU A 68 6.70 -15.42 3.69
C GLU A 68 7.43 -14.36 4.55
N THR A 69 6.75 -13.25 4.86
CA THR A 69 7.30 -12.19 5.69
C THR A 69 7.34 -12.65 7.16
N THR A 70 8.54 -12.65 7.73
CA THR A 70 8.79 -13.05 9.11
C THR A 70 8.81 -11.83 10.04
N GLU A 71 8.85 -12.09 11.35
CA GLU A 71 8.97 -11.03 12.36
C GLU A 71 10.24 -10.18 12.18
N ASP A 72 11.37 -10.81 11.79
CA ASP A 72 12.63 -10.09 11.66
C ASP A 72 12.63 -9.16 10.43
N ASP A 73 11.99 -9.55 9.33
CA ASP A 73 11.80 -8.63 8.19
C ASP A 73 10.98 -7.41 8.59
N VAL A 74 9.95 -7.59 9.43
CA VAL A 74 9.15 -6.48 9.95
C VAL A 74 9.98 -5.58 10.86
N LYS A 75 10.86 -6.14 11.69
CA LYS A 75 11.80 -5.36 12.52
C LYS A 75 12.74 -4.54 11.66
N ASP A 76 13.28 -5.12 10.59
CA ASP A 76 14.17 -4.42 9.65
C ASP A 76 13.45 -3.27 8.93
N ILE A 77 12.20 -3.47 8.53
CA ILE A 77 11.36 -2.41 7.97
C ILE A 77 11.14 -1.29 8.99
N ILE A 78 10.79 -1.62 10.24
CA ILE A 78 10.53 -0.61 11.29
C ILE A 78 11.80 0.17 11.61
N ALA A 79 12.96 -0.50 11.66
CA ALA A 79 14.25 0.17 11.92
C ALA A 79 14.63 1.18 10.82
N TRP A 80 14.06 1.06 9.62
CA TRP A 80 14.29 1.97 8.50
C TRP A 80 13.38 3.21 8.48
N VAL A 81 12.20 3.16 9.15
CA VAL A 81 11.16 4.22 9.14
C VAL A 81 11.34 5.21 10.29
#